data_AF-A0A7Y2TC87-F1
#
_entry.id   AF-A0A7Y2TC87-F1
#
_cell.length_a   1.000
_cell.length_b   1.000
_cell.length_c   1.000
_cell.angle_alpha   90.00
_cell.angle_beta   90.00
_cell.angle_gamma   90.00
#
_symmetry.space_group_name_H-M   'P 1'
#
loop_
_entity.id
_entity.type
_entity.pdbx_description
1 polymer ?
#
loop_
_entity_poly.entity_id
_entity_poly.type
_entity_poly.pdbx_seq_one_letter_code
_entity_poly.pdbx_strand_id
1 'polypeptide(L)'
;MNNKSKICVSFFFLILFILISSNQLLAQVSESNYTDVKNISDSFLPSDQPFASYWFPLEILSWTSATDPDAPYNRSGVALKNKYLDSVTIVNANARFNEGKVNPLSAFAPTSNNPSQGSLEINYYTFSYWQYTDLLVLWGGSAGEGLILAPNPTIIDAAHRNGVKILGNVFFPPIVYGGQLQWVLDFLQKSGNTFPVADKLIEVAEYYGFDGWFINQETQGANAQVAADMRDFMIYFQDNSNLEIEWYDAMTENGNIAWQNQLNTLNDWYFQWGDTLVSETMFLNFWWNSAGLINSRSHAQSLYRDEFELFAGIDVEANGYNTNIGWGSLFPSNQPHVTSLGIYRPDWCYNSSTDLENYYYKSSIFWVGWNHDPSNTTTGNSWKGIANYIPAFTPITDIPFVTNFCTGQGYDFYIDGEKLSHPDWSLLGWNNLSLQDVLPTWRWIVESSGTKLTPEFDFTDAYYGGNCLKVSGDLISDNLLKLYKANTIVTFDSNLGIEFKT
;
A
#
# COMPACT_ATOMS: atom_id res chain seq x y z
N MET A 1 -12.22 66.29 -32.89
CA MET A 1 -11.54 64.98 -32.82
C MET A 1 -10.72 64.96 -31.54
N ASN A 2 -11.29 64.34 -30.50
CA ASN A 2 -10.73 64.31 -29.14
C ASN A 2 -9.75 63.15 -29.00
N ASN A 3 -8.46 63.45 -28.88
CA ASN A 3 -7.43 62.47 -28.52
C ASN A 3 -7.24 62.48 -27.00
N LYS A 4 -7.68 61.42 -26.32
CA LYS A 4 -7.36 61.14 -24.92
C LYS A 4 -6.12 60.25 -24.90
N SER A 5 -4.99 60.77 -24.45
CA SER A 5 -3.93 59.93 -23.87
C SER A 5 -4.24 59.74 -22.39
N LYS A 6 -4.24 58.49 -21.92
CA LYS A 6 -4.31 58.16 -20.50
C LYS A 6 -2.93 57.71 -20.06
N ILE A 7 -2.35 58.49 -19.17
CA ILE A 7 -1.17 58.19 -18.37
C ILE A 7 -1.56 57.10 -17.38
N CYS A 8 -0.81 55.99 -17.34
CA CYS A 8 -0.94 54.96 -16.31
C CYS A 8 0.20 55.17 -15.30
N VAL A 9 -0.17 55.62 -14.09
CA VAL A 9 0.73 55.78 -12.95
C VAL A 9 0.81 54.44 -12.24
N SER A 10 2.02 53.85 -12.19
CA SER A 10 2.30 52.65 -11.40
C SER A 10 2.50 53.04 -9.94
N PHE A 11 1.66 52.52 -9.04
CA PHE A 11 1.90 52.58 -7.60
C PHE A 11 2.68 51.33 -7.16
N PHE A 12 3.95 51.53 -6.82
CA PHE A 12 4.76 50.56 -6.08
C PHE A 12 4.37 50.67 -4.60
N PHE A 13 3.72 49.66 -4.04
CA PHE A 13 3.59 49.50 -2.59
C PHE A 13 4.75 48.63 -2.10
N LEU A 14 5.74 49.27 -1.48
CA LEU A 14 6.82 48.62 -0.73
C LEU A 14 6.32 48.44 0.71
N ILE A 15 5.83 47.24 1.07
CA ILE A 15 5.51 46.90 2.45
C ILE A 15 6.75 46.24 3.06
N LEU A 16 7.42 47.03 3.91
CA LEU A 16 8.54 46.63 4.75
C LEU A 16 8.00 45.82 5.93
N PHE A 17 8.12 44.49 5.91
CA PHE A 17 7.86 43.67 7.10
C PHE A 17 9.09 43.61 8.00
N ILE A 18 8.92 44.13 9.21
CA ILE A 18 9.86 44.06 10.32
C ILE A 18 9.84 42.62 10.87
N LEU A 19 11.02 41.99 10.89
CA LEU A 19 11.26 40.71 11.55
C LEU A 19 11.04 40.83 13.06
N ILE A 20 10.03 40.13 13.60
CA ILE A 20 9.99 39.69 15.00
C ILE A 20 9.41 38.26 15.05
N SER A 21 10.28 37.33 15.43
CA SER A 21 10.09 36.00 16.01
C SER A 21 8.68 35.41 16.16
N SER A 22 8.41 34.32 15.44
CA SER A 22 7.69 33.12 15.92
C SER A 22 7.66 32.08 14.79
N ASN A 23 8.67 31.18 14.75
CA ASN A 23 8.61 29.99 13.91
C ASN A 23 7.68 28.97 14.58
N GLN A 24 6.37 29.20 14.48
CA GLN A 24 5.40 28.10 14.39
C GLN A 24 5.10 27.96 12.91
N LEU A 25 5.71 26.94 12.30
CA LEU A 25 5.40 26.53 10.94
C LEU A 25 3.92 26.09 10.97
N LEU A 26 3.03 26.97 10.50
CA LEU A 26 1.65 26.61 10.21
C LEU A 26 1.68 25.44 9.23
N ALA A 27 1.02 24.36 9.62
CA ALA A 27 0.92 23.14 8.83
C ALA A 27 0.41 23.49 7.42
N GLN A 28 1.29 23.34 6.43
CA GLN A 28 0.85 23.13 5.05
C GLN A 28 0.52 21.63 4.95
N VAL A 29 -0.58 21.22 5.59
CA VAL A 29 -1.31 20.04 5.11
C VAL A 29 -1.90 20.52 3.80
N SER A 30 -1.38 20.03 2.68
CA SER A 30 -1.99 20.27 1.38
C SER A 30 -3.45 19.86 1.46
N GLU A 31 -4.33 20.66 0.87
CA GLU A 31 -5.72 20.30 0.59
C GLU A 31 -5.76 19.03 -0.27
N SER A 32 -5.62 17.84 0.33
CA SER A 32 -6.13 16.63 -0.27
C SER A 32 -7.61 16.57 0.11
N ASN A 33 -8.46 17.01 -0.82
CA ASN A 33 -9.79 16.41 -0.86
C ASN A 33 -9.54 14.89 -0.94
N TYR A 34 -10.22 14.08 -0.12
CA TYR A 34 -10.15 12.61 -0.13
C TYR A 34 -10.67 11.99 -1.45
N THR A 35 -10.55 12.71 -2.57
CA THR A 35 -11.12 12.44 -3.90
C THR A 35 -10.05 12.22 -4.98
N ASP A 36 -8.76 12.17 -4.63
CA ASP A 36 -7.66 12.03 -5.63
C ASP A 36 -7.40 10.59 -6.09
N VAL A 37 -8.25 9.63 -5.69
CA VAL A 37 -8.34 8.36 -6.42
C VAL A 37 -9.04 8.65 -7.75
N LYS A 38 -8.46 8.22 -8.87
CA LYS A 38 -9.18 8.28 -10.15
C LYS A 38 -10.53 7.59 -9.99
N ASN A 39 -11.60 8.38 -9.99
CA ASN A 39 -12.96 7.88 -9.82
C ASN A 39 -13.24 6.80 -10.87
N ILE A 40 -13.70 5.63 -10.42
CA ILE A 40 -14.34 4.66 -11.30
C ILE A 40 -15.58 5.36 -11.84
N SER A 41 -15.80 5.34 -13.15
CA SER A 41 -16.96 6.01 -13.71
C SER A 41 -18.26 5.33 -13.23
N ASP A 42 -19.15 6.07 -12.55
CA ASP A 42 -20.47 5.58 -12.11
C ASP A 42 -21.35 5.06 -13.27
N SER A 43 -20.97 5.35 -14.52
CA SER A 43 -21.81 5.11 -15.70
C SER A 43 -21.94 3.65 -16.14
N PHE A 44 -21.27 2.69 -15.49
CA PHE A 44 -21.27 1.28 -15.96
C PHE A 44 -21.32 0.21 -14.86
N LEU A 45 -21.59 0.57 -13.61
CA LEU A 45 -21.82 -0.45 -12.57
C LEU A 45 -23.25 -1.02 -12.70
N PRO A 46 -23.43 -2.35 -12.71
CA PRO A 46 -24.76 -2.96 -12.62
C PRO A 46 -25.50 -2.43 -11.37
N SER A 47 -26.84 -2.33 -11.42
CA SER A 47 -27.64 -1.84 -10.28
C SER A 47 -27.46 -2.65 -8.99
N ASP A 48 -26.98 -3.88 -9.13
CA ASP A 48 -26.83 -4.87 -8.07
C ASP A 48 -25.34 -5.15 -7.79
N GLN A 49 -24.44 -4.21 -8.12
CA GLN A 49 -23.00 -4.30 -7.85
C GLN A 49 -22.74 -4.35 -6.34
N PRO A 50 -22.04 -5.37 -5.82
CA PRO A 50 -21.61 -5.37 -4.43
C PRO A 50 -20.40 -4.45 -4.22
N PHE A 51 -20.34 -3.85 -3.04
CA PHE A 51 -19.25 -2.97 -2.62
C PHE A 51 -18.54 -3.45 -1.35
N ALA A 52 -17.26 -3.10 -1.23
CA ALA A 52 -16.48 -3.32 -0.03
C ALA A 52 -17.16 -2.64 1.16
N SER A 53 -17.20 -3.32 2.29
CA SER A 53 -17.92 -2.82 3.44
C SER A 53 -17.14 -1.71 4.16
N TYR A 54 -17.87 -0.67 4.54
CA TYR A 54 -17.36 0.42 5.37
C TYR A 54 -18.43 0.85 6.39
N TRP A 55 -18.00 1.40 7.52
CA TRP A 55 -18.89 1.74 8.63
C TRP A 55 -18.41 2.92 9.46
N PHE A 56 -19.34 3.59 10.13
CA PHE A 56 -19.07 4.30 11.37
C PHE A 56 -19.05 3.33 12.58
N PRO A 57 -18.42 3.70 13.70
CA PRO A 57 -18.28 2.81 14.87
C PRO A 57 -19.59 2.25 15.45
N LEU A 58 -20.69 2.99 15.38
CA LEU A 58 -22.00 2.48 15.84
C LEU A 58 -22.71 1.62 14.80
N GLU A 59 -22.40 1.77 13.52
CA GLU A 59 -23.02 1.01 12.44
C GLU A 59 -22.51 -0.43 12.41
N ILE A 60 -21.19 -0.62 12.59
CA ILE A 60 -20.58 -1.96 12.58
C ILE A 60 -21.13 -2.87 13.68
N LEU A 61 -21.62 -2.31 14.79
CA LEU A 61 -22.28 -3.08 15.86
C LEU A 61 -23.51 -3.86 15.37
N SER A 62 -24.17 -3.35 14.33
CA SER A 62 -25.34 -4.00 13.72
C SER A 62 -24.99 -4.96 12.57
N TRP A 63 -23.74 -4.96 12.12
CA TRP A 63 -23.31 -5.80 11.01
C TRP A 63 -23.37 -7.28 11.40
N THR A 64 -23.90 -8.10 10.51
CA THR A 64 -23.74 -9.56 10.53
C THR A 64 -23.65 -10.07 9.10
N SER A 65 -22.85 -11.10 8.87
CA SER A 65 -22.75 -11.75 7.56
C SER A 65 -24.07 -12.33 7.03
N ALA A 66 -25.03 -12.60 7.93
CA ALA A 66 -26.33 -13.16 7.56
C ALA A 66 -27.32 -12.11 7.01
N THR A 67 -27.12 -10.83 7.33
CA THR A 67 -28.04 -9.74 6.99
C THR A 67 -27.48 -8.74 6.00
N ASP A 68 -26.17 -8.70 5.83
CA ASP A 68 -25.49 -7.89 4.82
C ASP A 68 -25.54 -8.61 3.45
N PRO A 69 -26.24 -8.08 2.43
CA PRO A 69 -26.36 -8.71 1.12
C PRO A 69 -25.04 -8.74 0.34
N ASP A 70 -24.10 -7.84 0.65
CA ASP A 70 -22.80 -7.75 -0.02
C ASP A 70 -21.76 -8.63 0.68
N ALA A 71 -21.99 -9.02 1.93
CA ALA A 71 -21.05 -9.82 2.71
C ALA A 71 -20.59 -11.12 2.01
N PRO A 72 -21.45 -11.93 1.33
CA PRO A 72 -20.98 -13.10 0.59
C PRO A 72 -19.99 -12.77 -0.53
N TYR A 73 -20.10 -11.58 -1.12
CA TYR A 73 -19.27 -11.10 -2.21
C TYR A 73 -17.99 -10.42 -1.76
N ASN A 74 -17.87 -10.11 -0.46
CA ASN A 74 -16.70 -9.49 0.17
C ASN A 74 -15.74 -10.50 0.81
N ARG A 75 -15.96 -11.81 0.63
CA ARG A 75 -15.08 -12.86 1.15
C ARG A 75 -13.97 -13.18 0.18
N SER A 76 -12.73 -13.20 0.66
CA SER A 76 -11.60 -13.74 -0.07
C SER A 76 -11.72 -15.27 -0.23
N GLY A 77 -11.32 -15.76 -1.40
CA GLY A 77 -11.24 -17.19 -1.70
C GLY A 77 -9.82 -17.75 -1.63
N VAL A 78 -8.82 -16.92 -1.32
CA VAL A 78 -7.40 -17.25 -1.44
C VAL A 78 -6.72 -17.19 -0.08
N ALA A 79 -6.14 -18.31 0.35
CA ALA A 79 -5.35 -18.36 1.57
C ALA A 79 -3.99 -17.66 1.40
N LEU A 80 -3.51 -17.01 2.46
CA LEU A 80 -2.18 -16.41 2.52
C LEU A 80 -1.09 -17.45 2.22
N LYS A 81 -0.30 -17.23 1.17
CA LYS A 81 0.81 -18.10 0.79
C LYS A 81 2.06 -17.87 1.65
N ASN A 82 2.84 -18.92 1.81
CA ASN A 82 4.21 -18.79 2.33
C ASN A 82 5.10 -18.08 1.31
N LYS A 83 5.94 -17.17 1.78
CA LYS A 83 7.00 -16.51 1.00
C LYS A 83 8.38 -17.09 1.33
N TYR A 84 9.28 -17.06 0.36
CA TYR A 84 10.66 -17.50 0.48
C TYR A 84 11.65 -16.40 0.11
N LEU A 85 12.67 -16.23 0.93
CA LEU A 85 13.80 -15.34 0.73
C LEU A 85 15.09 -16.06 1.14
N ASP A 86 16.18 -15.76 0.44
CA ASP A 86 17.51 -16.29 0.74
C ASP A 86 18.56 -15.24 0.37
N SER A 87 19.76 -15.39 0.93
CA SER A 87 20.87 -14.47 0.72
C SER A 87 21.66 -14.71 -0.58
N VAL A 88 21.49 -15.87 -1.24
CA VAL A 88 22.28 -16.30 -2.40
C VAL A 88 21.76 -15.68 -3.70
N THR A 89 20.46 -15.48 -3.80
CA THR A 89 19.77 -14.98 -4.98
C THR A 89 19.40 -13.50 -4.88
N ILE A 90 20.00 -12.78 -3.94
CA ILE A 90 19.91 -11.31 -3.87
C ILE A 90 20.68 -10.73 -5.05
N VAL A 91 19.96 -10.01 -5.91
CA VAL A 91 20.50 -9.48 -7.18
C VAL A 91 21.11 -8.09 -7.05
N ASN A 92 20.71 -7.31 -6.03
CA ASN A 92 21.23 -5.98 -5.79
C ASN A 92 22.27 -6.01 -4.68
N ALA A 93 23.48 -5.50 -4.95
CA ALA A 93 24.56 -5.49 -3.97
C ALA A 93 24.30 -4.58 -2.75
N ASN A 94 23.36 -3.64 -2.87
CA ASN A 94 22.96 -2.75 -1.76
C ASN A 94 21.82 -3.34 -0.92
N ALA A 95 21.08 -4.32 -1.44
CA ALA A 95 19.94 -4.90 -0.75
C ALA A 95 20.39 -5.85 0.37
N ARG A 96 19.66 -5.86 1.49
CA ARG A 96 20.08 -6.57 2.70
C ARG A 96 19.11 -7.66 3.08
N PHE A 97 19.65 -8.87 3.29
CA PHE A 97 18.90 -10.04 3.70
C PHE A 97 18.39 -9.88 5.13
N ASN A 98 17.08 -10.09 5.35
CA ASN A 98 16.44 -10.01 6.68
C ASN A 98 16.65 -8.68 7.42
N GLU A 99 16.84 -7.57 6.70
CA GLU A 99 16.92 -6.24 7.28
C GLU A 99 15.88 -5.32 6.63
N GLY A 100 14.95 -4.80 7.42
CA GLY A 100 13.89 -3.92 6.95
C GLY A 100 12.76 -4.65 6.21
N LYS A 101 11.54 -4.19 6.45
CA LYS A 101 10.30 -4.58 5.79
C LYS A 101 9.72 -3.38 5.03
N VAL A 102 8.72 -3.61 4.18
CA VAL A 102 8.01 -2.54 3.46
C VAL A 102 6.51 -2.63 3.67
N ASN A 103 5.91 -1.51 4.06
CA ASN A 103 4.48 -1.38 4.33
C ASN A 103 3.87 -0.21 3.53
N PRO A 104 3.29 -0.46 2.35
CA PRO A 104 2.56 0.56 1.60
C PRO A 104 1.12 0.73 2.12
N LEU A 105 0.72 1.99 2.34
CA LEU A 105 -0.66 2.41 2.58
C LEU A 105 -1.22 2.93 1.27
N SER A 106 -2.08 2.16 0.61
CA SER A 106 -2.51 2.44 -0.77
C SER A 106 -4.01 2.53 -0.91
N ALA A 107 -4.48 3.55 -1.63
CA ALA A 107 -5.89 3.71 -1.99
C ALA A 107 -6.13 3.08 -3.37
N PHE A 108 -6.91 2.00 -3.42
CA PHE A 108 -7.23 1.29 -4.68
C PHE A 108 -8.52 1.79 -5.34
N ALA A 109 -9.45 2.30 -4.53
CA ALA A 109 -10.73 2.88 -4.91
C ALA A 109 -11.16 3.85 -3.79
N PRO A 110 -12.20 4.69 -3.96
CA PRO A 110 -12.77 5.46 -2.86
C PRO A 110 -13.27 4.56 -1.72
N THR A 111 -13.57 5.13 -0.55
CA THR A 111 -14.09 4.36 0.60
C THR A 111 -15.44 3.76 0.27
N SER A 112 -16.36 4.61 -0.16
CA SER A 112 -17.64 4.23 -0.72
C SER A 112 -17.48 3.83 -2.19
N ASN A 113 -18.44 3.06 -2.72
CA ASN A 113 -18.43 2.61 -4.11
C ASN A 113 -17.16 1.83 -4.52
N ASN A 114 -16.46 1.22 -3.55
CA ASN A 114 -15.31 0.34 -3.80
C ASN A 114 -15.80 -1.03 -4.29
N PRO A 115 -15.68 -1.42 -5.57
CA PRO A 115 -16.33 -2.62 -6.08
C PRO A 115 -15.74 -3.90 -5.46
N SER A 116 -16.60 -4.77 -4.91
CA SER A 116 -16.12 -5.99 -4.23
C SER A 116 -15.33 -6.92 -5.15
N GLN A 117 -15.69 -7.02 -6.43
CA GLN A 117 -15.16 -8.03 -7.37
C GLN A 117 -14.59 -7.40 -8.65
N GLY A 118 -14.08 -6.17 -8.53
CA GLY A 118 -13.62 -5.39 -9.68
C GLY A 118 -14.77 -4.75 -10.45
N SER A 119 -14.46 -4.20 -11.61
CA SER A 119 -15.43 -3.45 -12.44
C SER A 119 -15.12 -3.55 -13.94
N LEU A 120 -16.07 -3.11 -14.76
CA LEU A 120 -15.95 -3.02 -16.22
C LEU A 120 -15.21 -1.75 -16.65
N GLU A 121 -14.03 -1.51 -16.06
CA GLU A 121 -13.15 -0.40 -16.38
C GLU A 121 -11.69 -0.85 -16.23
N ILE A 122 -10.85 -0.59 -17.23
CA ILE A 122 -9.43 -0.94 -17.20
C ILE A 122 -8.62 -0.01 -16.27
N ASN A 123 -9.13 1.19 -16.02
CA ASN A 123 -8.47 2.19 -15.20
C ASN A 123 -8.60 1.82 -13.72
N TYR A 124 -7.72 0.94 -13.26
CA TYR A 124 -7.66 0.50 -11.88
C TYR A 124 -6.21 0.43 -11.39
N TYR A 125 -5.98 0.62 -10.10
CA TYR A 125 -4.66 0.45 -9.50
C TYR A 125 -4.33 -1.04 -9.32
N THR A 126 -3.82 -1.67 -10.38
CA THR A 126 -3.35 -3.06 -10.34
C THR A 126 -1.93 -3.16 -9.77
N PHE A 127 -1.80 -2.97 -8.46
CA PHE A 127 -0.51 -3.10 -7.76
C PHE A 127 0.15 -4.44 -8.08
N SER A 128 1.45 -4.41 -8.41
CA SER A 128 2.18 -5.58 -8.93
C SER A 128 3.55 -5.82 -8.31
N TYR A 129 4.00 -4.99 -7.37
CA TYR A 129 5.35 -5.08 -6.76
C TYR A 129 5.33 -5.79 -5.40
N TRP A 130 4.51 -6.83 -5.30
CA TRP A 130 4.31 -7.62 -4.08
C TRP A 130 5.61 -8.21 -3.55
N GLN A 131 6.56 -8.59 -4.41
CA GLN A 131 7.83 -9.20 -4.01
C GLN A 131 8.72 -8.31 -3.10
N TYR A 132 8.39 -7.02 -2.98
CA TYR A 132 9.07 -6.07 -2.10
C TYR A 132 8.17 -5.57 -0.97
N THR A 133 7.00 -6.18 -0.73
CA THR A 133 5.99 -5.71 0.23
C THR A 133 5.76 -6.76 1.31
N ASP A 134 5.83 -6.38 2.58
CA ASP A 134 5.62 -7.31 3.69
C ASP A 134 4.21 -7.26 4.27
N LEU A 135 3.61 -6.07 4.26
CA LEU A 135 2.29 -5.79 4.84
C LEU A 135 1.62 -4.67 4.03
N LEU A 136 0.46 -4.91 3.43
CA LEU A 136 -0.32 -3.88 2.73
C LEU A 136 -1.41 -3.33 3.65
N VAL A 137 -1.63 -2.02 3.64
CA VAL A 137 -2.85 -1.42 4.22
C VAL A 137 -3.74 -0.92 3.09
N LEU A 138 -5.01 -1.34 3.06
CA LEU A 138 -5.99 -0.69 2.21
C LEU A 138 -6.31 0.69 2.81
N TRP A 139 -5.74 1.73 2.21
CA TRP A 139 -6.00 3.11 2.63
C TRP A 139 -7.39 3.58 2.17
N GLY A 140 -8.12 4.19 3.10
CA GLY A 140 -9.44 4.77 2.87
C GLY A 140 -10.10 5.17 4.18
N GLY A 141 -11.38 5.46 4.15
CA GLY A 141 -12.10 6.05 5.29
C GLY A 141 -12.12 7.57 5.21
N SER A 142 -13.27 8.16 5.51
CA SER A 142 -13.47 9.61 5.55
C SER A 142 -14.65 9.97 6.45
N ALA A 143 -14.67 11.21 6.96
CA ALA A 143 -15.79 11.71 7.76
C ALA A 143 -17.14 11.72 7.02
N GLY A 144 -17.11 11.70 5.68
CA GLY A 144 -18.30 11.74 4.82
C GLY A 144 -18.84 10.38 4.39
N GLU A 145 -18.05 9.31 4.53
CA GLU A 145 -18.38 7.98 4.02
C GLU A 145 -18.47 6.94 5.14
N GLY A 146 -17.42 6.85 5.97
CA GLY A 146 -17.26 5.84 7.02
C GLY A 146 -15.81 5.79 7.48
N LEU A 147 -15.57 5.34 8.71
CA LEU A 147 -14.25 5.38 9.36
C LEU A 147 -13.53 4.04 9.37
N ILE A 148 -14.30 2.95 9.26
CA ILE A 148 -13.81 1.58 9.29
C ILE A 148 -14.02 1.02 7.88
N LEU A 149 -12.94 0.68 7.17
CA LEU A 149 -12.97 0.14 5.81
C LEU A 149 -12.32 -1.24 5.77
N ALA A 150 -13.11 -2.27 5.45
CA ALA A 150 -12.58 -3.60 5.21
C ALA A 150 -11.99 -3.70 3.79
N PRO A 151 -10.90 -4.46 3.57
CA PRO A 151 -10.37 -4.69 2.24
C PRO A 151 -11.37 -5.38 1.31
N ASN A 152 -11.45 -4.93 0.05
CA ASN A 152 -12.21 -5.68 -0.95
C ASN A 152 -11.47 -7.00 -1.28
N PRO A 153 -12.19 -8.09 -1.59
CA PRO A 153 -11.60 -9.41 -1.71
C PRO A 153 -10.66 -9.56 -2.90
N THR A 154 -10.78 -8.74 -3.95
CA THR A 154 -9.82 -8.83 -5.08
C THR A 154 -8.40 -8.44 -4.65
N ILE A 155 -8.27 -7.48 -3.74
CA ILE A 155 -6.98 -7.04 -3.21
C ILE A 155 -6.48 -8.06 -2.18
N ILE A 156 -7.37 -8.61 -1.33
CA ILE A 156 -7.01 -9.70 -0.41
C ILE A 156 -6.46 -10.89 -1.20
N ASP A 157 -7.17 -11.32 -2.25
CA ASP A 157 -6.77 -12.45 -3.07
C ASP A 157 -5.40 -12.24 -3.71
N ALA A 158 -5.13 -11.05 -4.25
CA ALA A 158 -3.84 -10.71 -4.84
C ALA A 158 -2.71 -10.66 -3.81
N ALA A 159 -2.94 -10.05 -2.64
CA ALA A 159 -1.97 -9.98 -1.56
C ALA A 159 -1.62 -11.40 -1.05
N HIS A 160 -2.65 -12.18 -0.72
CA HIS A 160 -2.50 -13.55 -0.22
C HIS A 160 -1.84 -14.49 -1.21
N ARG A 161 -2.20 -14.42 -2.50
CA ARG A 161 -1.53 -15.18 -3.57
C ARG A 161 -0.03 -14.88 -3.66
N ASN A 162 0.36 -13.66 -3.31
CA ASN A 162 1.75 -13.22 -3.28
C ASN A 162 2.41 -13.37 -1.90
N GLY A 163 1.72 -13.91 -0.90
CA GLY A 163 2.26 -14.12 0.45
C GLY A 163 2.43 -12.83 1.26
N VAL A 164 1.59 -11.83 0.98
CA VAL A 164 1.56 -10.53 1.65
C VAL A 164 0.31 -10.45 2.51
N LYS A 165 0.48 -10.06 3.77
CA LYS A 165 -0.64 -9.76 4.67
C LYS A 165 -1.29 -8.44 4.28
N ILE A 166 -2.59 -8.31 4.51
CA ILE A 166 -3.37 -7.10 4.23
C ILE A 166 -4.22 -6.69 5.43
N LEU A 167 -4.13 -5.42 5.78
CA LEU A 167 -4.95 -4.81 6.83
C LEU A 167 -6.06 -3.94 6.23
N GLY A 168 -7.22 -3.97 6.88
CA GLY A 168 -8.23 -2.93 6.75
C GLY A 168 -7.78 -1.63 7.41
N ASN A 169 -8.62 -0.59 7.33
CA ASN A 169 -8.30 0.71 7.90
C ASN A 169 -9.36 1.18 8.90
N VAL A 170 -8.92 1.68 10.05
CA VAL A 170 -9.72 2.43 11.01
C VAL A 170 -9.13 3.84 11.08
N PHE A 171 -9.79 4.80 10.45
CA PHE A 171 -9.31 6.17 10.36
C PHE A 171 -10.22 7.14 11.11
N PHE A 172 -9.68 7.80 12.13
CA PHE A 172 -10.34 8.91 12.83
C PHE A 172 -9.79 10.23 12.31
N PRO A 173 -10.51 10.97 11.45
CA PRO A 173 -9.94 12.11 10.75
C PRO A 173 -9.53 13.26 11.68
N PRO A 174 -8.59 14.13 11.27
CA PRO A 174 -8.40 15.43 11.91
C PRO A 174 -9.71 16.24 11.95
N ILE A 175 -9.89 17.10 12.96
CA ILE A 175 -11.10 17.95 13.08
C ILE A 175 -11.32 18.81 11.83
N VAL A 176 -10.24 19.29 11.20
CA VAL A 176 -10.32 20.11 9.97
C VAL A 176 -10.96 19.35 8.79
N TYR A 177 -10.91 18.01 8.81
CA TYR A 177 -11.53 17.13 7.81
C TYR A 177 -12.81 16.48 8.33
N GLY A 178 -13.45 17.07 9.33
CA GLY A 178 -14.74 16.61 9.88
C GLY A 178 -14.63 15.56 10.97
N GLY A 179 -13.43 15.29 11.49
CA GLY A 179 -13.21 14.39 12.63
C GLY A 179 -14.00 14.79 13.87
N GLN A 180 -14.56 13.79 14.56
CA GLN A 180 -15.35 13.98 15.78
C GLN A 180 -14.84 13.07 16.90
N LEU A 181 -14.50 13.66 18.04
CA LEU A 181 -14.06 12.88 19.22
C LEU A 181 -15.12 11.84 19.64
N GLN A 182 -16.41 12.13 19.41
CA GLN A 182 -17.49 11.19 19.71
C GLN A 182 -17.30 9.85 18.99
N TRP A 183 -16.81 9.83 17.74
CA TRP A 183 -16.55 8.58 17.03
C TRP A 183 -15.45 7.76 17.68
N VAL A 184 -14.43 8.41 18.26
CA VAL A 184 -13.38 7.73 19.03
C VAL A 184 -13.99 7.11 20.29
N LEU A 185 -14.88 7.84 21.00
CA LEU A 185 -15.56 7.33 22.19
C LEU A 185 -16.52 6.18 21.86
N ASP A 186 -17.24 6.26 20.75
CA ASP A 186 -18.13 5.22 20.26
C ASP A 186 -17.35 3.94 19.88
N PHE A 187 -16.18 4.11 19.27
CA PHE A 187 -15.27 3.00 18.95
C PHE A 187 -14.75 2.31 20.22
N LEU A 188 -14.42 3.09 21.26
CA LEU A 188 -13.87 2.61 22.52
C LEU A 188 -14.93 2.23 23.56
N GLN A 189 -16.20 2.15 23.17
CA GLN A 189 -17.27 1.81 24.10
C GLN A 189 -17.04 0.45 24.74
N LYS A 190 -17.38 0.34 26.03
CA LYS A 190 -17.22 -0.87 26.84
C LYS A 190 -18.58 -1.44 27.24
N SER A 191 -18.70 -2.76 27.22
CA SER A 191 -19.83 -3.49 27.82
C SER A 191 -19.29 -4.47 28.86
N GLY A 192 -19.24 -4.05 30.11
CA GLY A 192 -18.50 -4.80 31.14
C GLY A 192 -17.01 -4.81 30.83
N ASN A 193 -16.45 -5.98 30.56
CA ASN A 193 -15.03 -6.17 30.23
C ASN A 193 -14.76 -6.34 28.72
N THR A 194 -15.77 -6.20 27.87
CA THR A 194 -15.62 -6.35 26.42
C THR A 194 -15.62 -4.99 25.72
N PHE A 195 -14.97 -4.95 24.56
CA PHE A 195 -15.07 -3.87 23.59
C PHE A 195 -15.88 -4.36 22.39
N PRO A 196 -17.19 -4.05 22.31
CA PRO A 196 -18.07 -4.61 21.27
C PRO A 196 -17.64 -4.28 19.83
N VAL A 197 -16.98 -3.14 19.63
CA VAL A 197 -16.44 -2.79 18.30
C VAL A 197 -15.22 -3.67 17.97
N ALA A 198 -14.35 -3.99 18.93
CA ALA A 198 -13.24 -4.92 18.71
C ALA A 198 -13.76 -6.31 18.32
N ASP A 199 -14.78 -6.82 19.01
CA ASP A 199 -15.42 -8.10 18.66
C ASP A 199 -15.90 -8.10 17.20
N LYS A 200 -16.47 -6.98 16.73
CA LYS A 200 -16.92 -6.83 15.34
C LYS A 200 -15.78 -6.72 14.34
N LEU A 201 -14.71 -6.01 14.67
CA LEU A 201 -13.52 -5.95 13.82
C LEU A 201 -12.90 -7.34 13.62
N ILE A 202 -12.88 -8.16 14.67
CA ILE A 202 -12.43 -9.56 14.61
C ILE A 202 -13.38 -10.37 13.73
N GLU A 203 -14.69 -10.31 13.99
CA GLU A 203 -15.70 -11.06 13.23
C GLU A 203 -15.65 -10.75 11.72
N VAL A 204 -15.51 -9.48 11.35
CA VAL A 204 -15.40 -9.04 9.95
C VAL A 204 -14.11 -9.58 9.31
N ALA A 205 -12.97 -9.43 9.98
CA ALA A 205 -11.68 -9.88 9.46
C ALA A 205 -11.63 -11.39 9.26
N GLU A 206 -12.13 -12.16 10.22
CA GLU A 206 -12.20 -13.63 10.09
C GLU A 206 -13.20 -14.08 9.01
N TYR A 207 -14.33 -13.40 8.87
CA TYR A 207 -15.34 -13.77 7.88
C TYR A 207 -14.94 -13.43 6.44
N TYR A 208 -14.37 -12.23 6.22
CA TYR A 208 -13.87 -11.79 4.91
C TYR A 208 -12.49 -12.38 4.58
N GLY A 209 -11.71 -12.77 5.60
CA GLY A 209 -10.45 -13.47 5.45
C GLY A 209 -9.27 -12.53 5.16
N PHE A 210 -9.12 -11.44 5.91
CA PHE A 210 -7.92 -10.58 5.89
C PHE A 210 -7.24 -10.53 7.27
N ASP A 211 -6.06 -9.91 7.34
CA ASP A 211 -5.10 -10.20 8.41
C ASP A 211 -5.17 -9.25 9.62
N GLY A 212 -6.00 -8.22 9.59
CA GLY A 212 -6.15 -7.29 10.72
C GLY A 212 -6.42 -5.84 10.33
N TRP A 213 -6.02 -4.89 11.18
CA TRP A 213 -6.43 -3.48 11.08
C TRP A 213 -5.30 -2.48 11.33
N PHE A 214 -5.17 -1.50 10.43
CA PHE A 214 -4.41 -0.28 10.68
C PHE A 214 -5.28 0.72 11.44
N ILE A 215 -4.80 1.23 12.58
CA ILE A 215 -5.52 2.20 13.40
C ILE A 215 -4.81 3.55 13.32
N ASN A 216 -5.50 4.53 12.73
CA ASN A 216 -5.04 5.90 12.58
C ASN A 216 -5.91 6.88 13.35
N GLN A 217 -5.48 7.21 14.56
CA GLN A 217 -6.18 8.15 15.42
C GLN A 217 -5.58 9.56 15.25
N GLU A 218 -6.26 10.39 14.45
CA GLU A 218 -5.84 11.78 14.16
C GLU A 218 -6.81 12.84 14.72
N THR A 219 -7.89 12.38 15.36
CA THR A 219 -8.91 13.27 15.93
C THR A 219 -8.45 13.87 17.25
N GLN A 220 -8.34 15.19 17.30
CA GLN A 220 -7.99 15.94 18.51
C GLN A 220 -9.10 15.91 19.57
N GLY A 221 -8.72 16.22 20.83
CA GLY A 221 -9.65 16.42 21.95
C GLY A 221 -9.73 15.26 22.93
N ALA A 222 -9.04 14.15 22.66
CA ALA A 222 -8.88 13.05 23.60
C ALA A 222 -8.04 13.47 24.83
N ASN A 223 -8.17 12.71 25.91
CA ASN A 223 -7.41 12.88 27.15
C ASN A 223 -6.70 11.56 27.51
N ALA A 224 -5.93 11.57 28.60
CA ALA A 224 -5.18 10.39 29.03
C ALA A 224 -6.05 9.15 29.31
N GLN A 225 -7.33 9.32 29.68
CA GLN A 225 -8.24 8.19 29.87
C GLN A 225 -8.64 7.59 28.52
N VAL A 226 -8.95 8.41 27.52
CA VAL A 226 -9.25 7.95 26.15
C VAL A 226 -8.03 7.26 25.53
N ALA A 227 -6.82 7.78 25.77
CA ALA A 227 -5.57 7.13 25.37
C ALA A 227 -5.40 5.73 26.01
N ALA A 228 -5.65 5.62 27.32
CA ALA A 228 -5.62 4.35 28.02
C ALA A 228 -6.70 3.38 27.51
N ASP A 229 -7.92 3.87 27.22
CA ASP A 229 -9.00 3.06 26.67
C ASP A 229 -8.66 2.55 25.26
N MET A 230 -7.96 3.34 24.42
CA MET A 230 -7.45 2.91 23.11
C MET A 230 -6.39 1.80 23.24
N ARG A 231 -5.43 1.95 24.16
CA ARG A 231 -4.47 0.88 24.46
C ARG A 231 -5.19 -0.40 24.91
N ASP A 232 -6.11 -0.28 25.86
CA ASP A 232 -6.85 -1.42 26.41
C ASP A 232 -7.75 -2.08 25.34
N PHE A 233 -8.30 -1.32 24.40
CA PHE A 233 -9.03 -1.82 23.23
C PHE A 233 -8.14 -2.71 22.36
N MET A 234 -6.92 -2.24 22.05
CA MET A 234 -6.00 -3.01 21.22
C MET A 234 -5.50 -4.25 21.94
N ILE A 235 -5.19 -4.18 23.24
CA ILE A 235 -4.87 -5.36 24.05
C ILE A 235 -6.02 -6.37 24.04
N TYR A 236 -7.27 -5.91 24.21
CA TYR A 236 -8.43 -6.78 24.13
C TYR A 236 -8.55 -7.45 22.76
N PHE A 237 -8.30 -6.72 21.67
CA PHE A 237 -8.29 -7.29 20.32
C PHE A 237 -7.23 -8.39 20.16
N GLN A 238 -6.03 -8.15 20.68
CA GLN A 238 -4.92 -9.13 20.66
C GLN A 238 -5.23 -10.37 21.51
N ASP A 239 -5.82 -10.20 22.68
CA ASP A 239 -6.18 -11.30 23.58
C ASP A 239 -7.30 -12.20 23.01
N ASN A 240 -8.07 -11.72 22.04
CA ASN A 240 -9.24 -12.42 21.49
C ASN A 240 -9.10 -12.81 20.01
N SER A 241 -7.94 -12.61 19.38
CA SER A 241 -7.71 -12.99 17.98
C SER A 241 -6.24 -13.33 17.68
N ASN A 242 -5.95 -13.80 16.47
CA ASN A 242 -4.57 -13.89 15.95
C ASN A 242 -4.32 -12.87 14.81
N LEU A 243 -5.15 -11.82 14.76
CA LEU A 243 -5.10 -10.78 13.74
C LEU A 243 -4.12 -9.69 14.16
N GLU A 244 -3.58 -8.95 13.20
CA GLU A 244 -2.58 -7.92 13.46
C GLU A 244 -3.22 -6.53 13.63
N ILE A 245 -2.62 -5.71 14.49
CA ILE A 245 -2.82 -4.27 14.55
C ILE A 245 -1.54 -3.57 14.13
N GLU A 246 -1.70 -2.59 13.25
CA GLU A 246 -0.67 -1.58 12.99
C GLU A 246 -1.15 -0.23 13.54
N TRP A 247 -0.32 0.42 14.36
CA TRP A 247 -0.65 1.71 14.99
C TRP A 247 0.06 2.87 14.27
N TYR A 248 -0.65 3.97 14.02
CA TYR A 248 -0.04 5.20 13.51
C TYR A 248 0.44 6.14 14.62
N ASP A 249 1.67 6.64 14.53
CA ASP A 249 2.27 7.61 15.44
C ASP A 249 1.59 9.00 15.39
N ALA A 250 0.43 9.13 16.04
CA ALA A 250 -0.33 10.39 16.16
C ALA A 250 -0.78 10.67 17.59
N MET A 251 -1.73 9.91 18.14
CA MET A 251 -2.18 10.09 19.53
C MET A 251 -1.08 9.66 20.51
N THR A 252 -0.77 10.52 21.48
CA THR A 252 0.18 10.22 22.57
C THR A 252 -0.54 9.64 23.80
N GLU A 253 0.21 9.15 24.78
CA GLU A 253 -0.31 8.57 26.03
C GLU A 253 -1.16 9.54 26.87
N ASN A 254 -1.04 10.85 26.63
CA ASN A 254 -1.88 11.86 27.29
C ASN A 254 -3.16 12.21 26.51
N GLY A 255 -3.39 11.58 25.35
CA GLY A 255 -4.54 11.77 24.47
C GLY A 255 -4.39 12.90 23.44
N ASN A 256 -3.29 13.65 23.45
CA ASN A 256 -3.07 14.68 22.44
C ASN A 256 -2.56 14.07 21.13
N ILE A 257 -3.02 14.63 20.00
CA ILE A 257 -2.39 14.40 18.70
C ILE A 257 -1.07 15.16 18.68
N ALA A 258 0.03 14.42 18.70
CA ALA A 258 1.38 14.93 18.62
C ALA A 258 2.29 13.85 18.04
N TRP A 259 2.46 13.87 16.71
CA TRP A 259 3.33 12.95 16.01
C TRP A 259 4.77 13.06 16.50
N GLN A 260 5.35 11.96 16.97
CA GLN A 260 6.70 11.94 17.53
C GLN A 260 7.77 11.80 16.45
N ASN A 261 7.41 11.24 15.30
CA ASN A 261 8.29 10.86 14.19
C ASN A 261 9.35 9.83 14.61
N GLN A 262 9.08 9.12 15.70
CA GLN A 262 9.95 8.13 16.34
C GLN A 262 9.13 7.36 17.38
N LEU A 263 9.57 6.16 17.72
CA LEU A 263 9.09 5.46 18.90
C LEU A 263 9.77 6.06 20.15
N ASN A 264 8.99 6.46 21.17
CA ASN A 264 9.50 6.94 22.45
C ASN A 264 8.46 6.78 23.58
N THR A 265 8.80 7.25 24.79
CA THR A 265 7.94 7.14 25.99
C THR A 265 6.66 8.00 25.98
N LEU A 266 6.29 8.59 24.84
CA LEU A 266 5.03 9.30 24.68
C LEU A 266 4.04 8.51 23.82
N ASN A 267 4.48 7.47 23.13
CA ASN A 267 3.66 6.64 22.24
C ASN A 267 3.95 5.13 22.37
N ASP A 268 4.92 4.71 23.18
CA ASP A 268 5.35 3.32 23.24
C ASP A 268 4.27 2.37 23.78
N TRP A 269 3.34 2.86 24.59
CA TRP A 269 2.20 2.07 25.06
C TRP A 269 1.33 1.53 23.94
N TYR A 270 1.31 2.15 22.77
CA TYR A 270 0.54 1.66 21.63
C TYR A 270 1.28 0.57 20.84
N PHE A 271 2.58 0.41 21.06
CA PHE A 271 3.40 -0.65 20.47
C PHE A 271 3.56 -1.82 21.46
N GLN A 272 4.02 -1.50 22.68
CA GLN A 272 4.32 -2.45 23.75
C GLN A 272 4.05 -1.80 25.11
N TRP A 273 3.15 -2.38 25.92
CA TRP A 273 2.85 -1.87 27.26
C TRP A 273 3.39 -2.82 28.34
N GLY A 274 4.56 -2.49 28.87
CA GLY A 274 5.31 -3.41 29.72
C GLY A 274 5.63 -4.69 28.94
N ASP A 275 5.21 -5.84 29.45
CA ASP A 275 5.39 -7.14 28.77
C ASP A 275 4.20 -7.52 27.86
N THR A 276 3.22 -6.62 27.69
CA THR A 276 2.00 -6.87 26.89
C THR A 276 2.13 -6.29 25.49
N LEU A 277 1.93 -7.14 24.47
CA LEU A 277 1.82 -6.72 23.08
C LEU A 277 0.57 -5.87 22.89
N VAL A 278 0.70 -4.73 22.19
CA VAL A 278 -0.43 -3.84 21.89
C VAL A 278 -0.66 -3.74 20.38
N SER A 279 0.41 -3.58 19.61
CA SER A 279 0.38 -3.68 18.14
C SER A 279 1.60 -4.44 17.63
N GLU A 280 1.42 -5.23 16.57
CA GLU A 280 2.50 -5.94 15.87
C GLU A 280 3.49 -4.96 15.27
N THR A 281 2.97 -3.87 14.71
CA THR A 281 3.79 -2.88 14.02
C THR A 281 3.33 -1.45 14.35
N MET A 282 4.23 -0.50 14.13
CA MET A 282 3.94 0.93 14.28
C MET A 282 4.44 1.70 13.05
N PHE A 283 3.57 2.48 12.44
CA PHE A 283 3.89 3.41 11.37
C PHE A 283 4.28 4.76 11.97
N LEU A 284 5.56 5.11 11.84
CA LEU A 284 6.10 6.37 12.33
C LEU A 284 5.78 7.50 11.35
N ASN A 285 5.40 8.66 11.88
CA ASN A 285 5.08 9.83 11.07
C ASN A 285 6.30 10.34 10.26
N PHE A 286 6.02 11.13 9.21
CA PHE A 286 6.96 11.40 8.12
C PHE A 286 8.20 12.22 8.46
N TRP A 287 8.18 13.06 9.50
CA TRP A 287 9.24 14.04 9.78
C TRP A 287 10.38 13.47 10.65
N TRP A 288 10.76 12.23 10.40
CA TRP A 288 11.86 11.58 11.10
C TRP A 288 13.22 12.10 10.64
N ASN A 289 14.25 11.85 11.45
CA ASN A 289 15.65 12.10 11.12
C ASN A 289 16.53 10.95 11.65
N SER A 290 17.81 10.95 11.29
CA SER A 290 18.74 9.87 11.69
C SER A 290 18.79 9.63 13.20
N ALA A 291 18.79 10.68 14.03
CA ALA A 291 18.81 10.51 15.48
C ALA A 291 17.49 9.89 15.98
N GLY A 292 16.35 10.35 15.48
CA GLY A 292 15.04 9.80 15.83
C GLY A 292 14.87 8.33 15.46
N LEU A 293 15.35 7.91 14.29
CA LEU A 293 15.30 6.50 13.88
C LEU A 293 16.25 5.62 14.72
N ILE A 294 17.45 6.10 15.03
CA ILE A 294 18.39 5.37 15.92
C ILE A 294 17.81 5.25 17.33
N ASN A 295 17.17 6.31 17.85
CA ASN A 295 16.47 6.27 19.12
C ASN A 295 15.31 5.26 19.07
N SER A 296 14.54 5.25 17.98
CA SER A 296 13.42 4.31 17.79
C SER A 296 13.88 2.85 17.83
N ARG A 297 14.94 2.52 17.07
CA ARG A 297 15.57 1.18 17.12
C ARG A 297 15.98 0.82 18.54
N SER A 298 16.71 1.71 19.21
CA SER A 298 17.22 1.47 20.57
C SER A 298 16.07 1.28 21.58
N HIS A 299 14.99 2.05 21.42
CA HIS A 299 13.81 1.97 22.28
C HIS A 299 13.03 0.68 22.05
N ALA A 300 12.80 0.29 20.80
CA ALA A 300 12.18 -1.00 20.46
C ALA A 300 12.97 -2.17 21.06
N GLN A 301 14.29 -2.17 20.91
CA GLN A 301 15.16 -3.20 21.49
C GLN A 301 15.09 -3.22 23.03
N SER A 302 14.94 -2.06 23.68
CA SER A 302 14.76 -1.97 25.14
C SER A 302 13.41 -2.52 25.62
N LEU A 303 12.41 -2.55 24.71
CA LEU A 303 11.10 -3.15 24.90
C LEU A 303 11.07 -4.63 24.47
N TYR A 304 12.23 -5.22 24.12
CA TYR A 304 12.36 -6.57 23.57
C TYR A 304 11.59 -6.80 22.26
N ARG A 305 11.42 -5.74 21.46
CA ARG A 305 10.78 -5.76 20.15
C ARG A 305 11.79 -5.58 19.03
N ASP A 306 11.46 -6.10 17.85
CA ASP A 306 12.30 -6.00 16.66
C ASP A 306 12.19 -4.57 16.09
N GLU A 307 13.32 -3.91 15.82
CA GLU A 307 13.34 -2.60 15.18
C GLU A 307 12.69 -2.55 13.80
N PHE A 308 12.57 -3.70 13.13
CA PHE A 308 11.91 -3.84 11.83
C PHE A 308 10.38 -4.02 11.95
N GLU A 309 9.81 -3.94 13.14
CA GLU A 309 8.37 -3.74 13.37
C GLU A 309 7.97 -2.26 13.36
N LEU A 310 8.95 -1.35 13.24
CA LEU A 310 8.73 0.08 13.07
C LEU A 310 8.85 0.47 11.59
N PHE A 311 7.80 1.04 11.01
CA PHE A 311 7.78 1.51 9.64
C PHE A 311 7.98 3.03 9.59
N ALA A 312 9.18 3.47 9.22
CA ALA A 312 9.48 4.89 9.03
C ALA A 312 8.73 5.42 7.81
N GLY A 313 7.69 6.22 8.03
CA GLY A 313 6.79 6.70 7.00
C GLY A 313 7.45 7.66 6.01
N ILE A 314 7.19 7.49 4.73
CA ILE A 314 7.46 8.49 3.69
C ILE A 314 6.15 8.89 3.03
N ASP A 315 5.96 10.20 2.83
CA ASP A 315 4.82 10.73 2.08
C ASP A 315 5.20 10.89 0.61
N VAL A 316 4.60 10.07 -0.25
CA VAL A 316 4.81 10.11 -1.69
C VAL A 316 3.55 10.52 -2.46
N GLU A 317 2.47 10.90 -1.77
CA GLU A 317 1.16 11.16 -2.38
C GLU A 317 1.24 12.22 -3.48
N ALA A 318 1.91 13.34 -3.20
CA ALA A 318 1.99 14.46 -4.13
C ALA A 318 3.09 14.30 -5.20
N ASN A 319 4.24 13.73 -4.83
CA ASN A 319 5.47 13.85 -5.63
C ASN A 319 6.12 12.52 -6.02
N GLY A 320 5.63 11.38 -5.50
CA GLY A 320 6.15 10.07 -5.86
C GLY A 320 7.64 9.91 -5.61
N TYR A 321 8.32 9.31 -6.58
CA TYR A 321 9.78 9.17 -6.56
C TYR A 321 10.55 10.51 -6.64
N ASN A 322 9.87 11.65 -6.81
CA ASN A 322 10.50 12.97 -6.72
C ASN A 322 10.52 13.51 -5.29
N THR A 323 9.86 12.84 -4.33
CA THR A 323 9.93 13.22 -2.91
C THR A 323 11.38 13.12 -2.42
N ASN A 324 11.86 14.17 -1.75
CA ASN A 324 13.18 14.18 -1.15
C ASN A 324 13.16 13.40 0.17
N ILE A 325 13.71 12.18 0.15
CA ILE A 325 13.80 11.31 1.32
C ILE A 325 15.24 11.26 1.84
N GLY A 326 15.39 11.35 3.16
CA GLY A 326 16.66 11.15 3.85
C GLY A 326 17.10 9.69 3.89
N TRP A 327 17.21 9.02 2.73
CA TRP A 327 17.45 7.57 2.61
C TRP A 327 18.63 7.08 3.46
N GLY A 328 19.72 7.84 3.55
CA GLY A 328 20.88 7.46 4.37
C GLY A 328 20.62 7.41 5.87
N SER A 329 19.51 7.98 6.37
CA SER A 329 19.09 7.85 7.77
C SER A 329 18.39 6.53 8.05
N LEU A 330 17.67 5.99 7.06
CA LEU A 330 16.90 4.75 7.17
C LEU A 330 17.71 3.55 6.67
N PHE A 331 18.33 3.68 5.50
CA PHE A 331 19.16 2.69 4.83
C PHE A 331 20.58 3.24 4.61
N PRO A 332 21.38 3.36 5.69
CA PRO A 332 22.75 3.87 5.61
C PRO A 332 23.63 2.94 4.74
N SER A 333 24.45 3.54 3.87
CA SER A 333 25.33 2.78 2.99
C SER A 333 26.34 1.96 3.80
N ASN A 334 26.47 0.67 3.46
CA ASN A 334 27.37 -0.28 4.12
C ASN A 334 27.13 -0.47 5.64
N GLN A 335 25.96 -0.09 6.15
CA GLN A 335 25.57 -0.23 7.57
C GLN A 335 24.16 -0.84 7.69
N PRO A 336 23.83 -1.55 8.79
CA PRO A 336 22.50 -2.11 9.03
C PRO A 336 21.34 -1.13 8.83
N HIS A 337 20.28 -1.56 8.16
CA HIS A 337 19.02 -0.78 8.05
C HIS A 337 18.50 -0.43 9.43
N VAL A 338 18.03 0.81 9.61
CA VAL A 338 17.66 1.35 10.94
C VAL A 338 16.34 0.82 11.46
N THR A 339 15.31 0.89 10.63
CA THR A 339 13.97 0.37 10.86
C THR A 339 13.40 -0.10 9.50
N SER A 340 12.13 -0.47 9.45
CA SER A 340 11.41 -0.75 8.21
C SER A 340 10.93 0.53 7.52
N LEU A 341 10.41 0.41 6.30
CA LEU A 341 9.92 1.51 5.46
C LEU A 341 8.39 1.48 5.37
N GLY A 342 7.74 2.55 5.83
CA GLY A 342 6.32 2.80 5.57
C GLY A 342 6.16 3.72 4.36
N ILE A 343 5.27 3.42 3.42
CA ILE A 343 5.07 4.21 2.21
C ILE A 343 3.62 4.69 2.16
N TYR A 344 3.39 5.96 2.45
CA TYR A 344 2.06 6.56 2.34
C TYR A 344 1.79 6.97 0.89
N ARG A 345 0.76 6.34 0.30
CA ARG A 345 0.20 6.60 -1.04
C ARG A 345 1.09 6.31 -2.25
N PRO A 346 1.71 5.11 -2.36
CA PRO A 346 2.41 4.72 -3.58
C PRO A 346 1.47 4.52 -4.78
N ASP A 347 0.15 4.51 -4.55
CA ASP A 347 -0.88 4.66 -5.60
C ASP A 347 -0.72 5.94 -6.42
N TRP A 348 0.11 6.90 -5.98
CA TRP A 348 0.65 7.99 -6.81
C TRP A 348 1.14 7.51 -8.18
N CYS A 349 1.78 6.33 -8.27
CA CYS A 349 2.26 5.80 -9.54
C CYS A 349 1.12 5.69 -10.57
N TYR A 350 -0.08 5.33 -10.12
CA TYR A 350 -1.26 5.19 -10.95
C TYR A 350 -2.03 6.50 -11.09
N ASN A 351 -2.28 7.19 -9.98
CA ASN A 351 -3.09 8.41 -9.95
C ASN A 351 -2.43 9.54 -10.75
N SER A 352 -1.10 9.62 -10.75
CA SER A 352 -0.36 10.62 -11.54
C SER A 352 -0.16 10.25 -13.01
N SER A 353 -0.54 9.04 -13.45
CA SER A 353 -0.28 8.54 -14.81
C SER A 353 -1.38 8.89 -15.81
N THR A 354 -1.04 9.03 -17.08
CA THR A 354 -2.01 9.31 -18.15
C THR A 354 -2.68 8.05 -18.69
N ASP A 355 -1.99 6.93 -18.63
CA ASP A 355 -2.35 5.64 -19.22
C ASP A 355 -1.60 4.50 -18.49
N LEU A 356 -1.84 3.26 -18.93
CA LEU A 356 -1.21 2.07 -18.34
C LEU A 356 0.30 2.01 -18.58
N GLU A 357 0.78 2.40 -19.77
CA GLU A 357 2.21 2.39 -20.08
C GLU A 357 2.96 3.32 -19.11
N ASN A 358 2.44 4.54 -18.91
CA ASN A 358 3.00 5.49 -17.97
C ASN A 358 2.93 4.98 -16.52
N TYR A 359 1.84 4.30 -16.12
CA TYR A 359 1.71 3.68 -14.81
C TYR A 359 2.79 2.62 -14.56
N TYR A 360 2.98 1.67 -15.48
CA TYR A 360 3.99 0.62 -15.35
C TYR A 360 5.41 1.19 -15.40
N TYR A 361 5.66 2.19 -16.24
CA TYR A 361 6.93 2.92 -16.30
C TYR A 361 7.26 3.59 -14.96
N LYS A 362 6.34 4.39 -14.40
CA LYS A 362 6.53 5.05 -13.10
C LYS A 362 6.69 4.06 -11.97
N SER A 363 5.89 2.99 -11.97
CA SER A 363 5.98 1.93 -10.96
C SER A 363 7.34 1.22 -11.03
N SER A 364 7.88 1.00 -12.23
CA SER A 364 9.23 0.45 -12.39
C SER A 364 10.31 1.38 -11.83
N ILE A 365 10.24 2.69 -12.05
CA ILE A 365 11.16 3.64 -11.38
C ILE A 365 10.99 3.59 -9.85
N PHE A 366 9.74 3.61 -9.37
CA PHE A 366 9.42 3.67 -7.95
C PHE A 366 9.97 2.45 -7.21
N TRP A 367 9.70 1.26 -7.71
CA TRP A 367 10.01 -0.01 -7.04
C TRP A 367 11.37 -0.59 -7.42
N VAL A 368 11.83 -0.39 -8.66
CA VAL A 368 13.06 -1.00 -9.18
C VAL A 368 14.18 0.03 -9.33
N GLY A 369 13.87 1.22 -9.82
CA GLY A 369 14.83 2.30 -10.05
C GLY A 369 14.98 2.67 -11.52
N TRP A 370 15.70 3.75 -11.80
CA TRP A 370 15.77 4.41 -13.11
C TRP A 370 16.39 3.60 -14.25
N ASN A 371 17.12 2.53 -13.94
CA ASN A 371 17.65 1.63 -14.97
C ASN A 371 16.66 0.52 -15.33
N HIS A 372 15.52 0.43 -14.63
CA HIS A 372 14.51 -0.63 -14.81
C HIS A 372 15.10 -2.05 -14.67
N ASP A 373 16.14 -2.19 -13.85
CA ASP A 373 16.88 -3.44 -13.61
C ASP A 373 17.18 -3.53 -12.10
N PRO A 374 16.57 -4.47 -11.35
CA PRO A 374 16.77 -4.55 -9.90
C PRO A 374 18.19 -4.96 -9.52
N SER A 375 18.98 -5.53 -10.44
CA SER A 375 20.39 -5.84 -10.21
C SER A 375 21.32 -4.63 -10.42
N ASN A 376 20.81 -3.56 -11.04
CA ASN A 376 21.60 -2.38 -11.37
C ASN A 376 20.84 -1.08 -11.10
N THR A 377 20.93 -0.59 -9.86
CA THR A 377 20.31 0.68 -9.43
C THR A 377 21.29 1.87 -9.44
N THR A 378 22.48 1.69 -10.02
CA THR A 378 23.55 2.69 -10.01
C THR A 378 23.23 3.82 -10.99
N THR A 379 22.57 4.87 -10.47
CA THR A 379 22.19 6.07 -11.22
C THR A 379 22.58 7.34 -10.46
N GLY A 380 22.53 8.51 -11.12
CA GLY A 380 22.70 9.82 -10.46
C GLY A 380 21.47 10.31 -9.68
N ASN A 381 20.31 9.65 -9.83
CA ASN A 381 19.05 10.08 -9.22
C ASN A 381 19.05 9.82 -7.70
N SER A 382 18.36 10.67 -6.94
CA SER A 382 18.18 10.49 -5.49
C SER A 382 17.35 9.26 -5.17
N TRP A 383 16.30 9.01 -5.95
CA TRP A 383 15.48 7.81 -5.83
C TRP A 383 16.15 6.61 -6.51
N LYS A 384 16.57 5.63 -5.72
CA LYS A 384 17.25 4.42 -6.22
C LYS A 384 16.31 3.27 -6.58
N GLY A 385 15.04 3.35 -6.19
CA GLY A 385 14.10 2.24 -6.22
C GLY A 385 14.15 1.41 -4.94
N ILE A 386 13.02 0.80 -4.56
CA ILE A 386 12.93 -0.05 -3.37
C ILE A 386 13.85 -1.28 -3.47
N ALA A 387 13.98 -1.86 -4.66
CA ALA A 387 14.87 -2.99 -4.98
C ALA A 387 16.36 -2.70 -4.69
N ASN A 388 16.75 -1.44 -4.55
CA ASN A 388 18.09 -1.07 -4.12
C ASN A 388 18.36 -1.49 -2.66
N TYR A 389 17.33 -1.49 -1.81
CA TYR A 389 17.48 -1.70 -0.37
C TYR A 389 16.86 -3.02 0.08
N ILE A 390 15.71 -3.38 -0.49
CA ILE A 390 14.92 -4.53 -0.06
C ILE A 390 15.02 -5.64 -1.11
N PRO A 391 15.45 -6.86 -0.75
CA PRO A 391 15.53 -7.96 -1.68
C PRO A 391 14.14 -8.52 -2.02
N ALA A 392 13.96 -8.96 -3.26
CA ALA A 392 12.72 -9.60 -3.68
C ALA A 392 12.56 -10.99 -3.05
N PHE A 393 11.44 -11.24 -2.37
CA PHE A 393 11.01 -12.60 -2.01
C PHE A 393 10.20 -13.23 -3.15
N THR A 394 9.82 -14.51 -2.98
CA THR A 394 8.93 -15.20 -3.91
C THR A 394 7.84 -16.00 -3.19
N PRO A 395 6.58 -16.00 -3.67
CA PRO A 395 5.54 -16.93 -3.21
C PRO A 395 5.62 -18.30 -3.91
N ILE A 396 6.59 -18.50 -4.81
CA ILE A 396 6.75 -19.74 -5.60
C ILE A 396 7.55 -20.75 -4.76
N THR A 397 6.85 -21.36 -3.82
CA THR A 397 7.40 -22.32 -2.84
C THR A 397 6.95 -23.77 -3.10
N ASP A 398 5.96 -23.96 -3.96
CA ASP A 398 5.41 -25.26 -4.34
C ASP A 398 5.07 -25.33 -5.84
N ILE A 399 4.93 -26.54 -6.37
CA ILE A 399 4.38 -26.81 -7.72
C ILE A 399 3.00 -27.50 -7.62
N PRO A 400 2.08 -27.28 -8.59
CA PRO A 400 2.26 -26.53 -9.84
C PRO A 400 2.33 -25.01 -9.63
N PHE A 401 3.28 -24.37 -10.32
CA PHE A 401 3.34 -22.93 -10.49
C PHE A 401 2.85 -22.60 -11.91
N VAL A 402 1.86 -21.71 -12.03
CA VAL A 402 1.27 -21.27 -13.30
C VAL A 402 1.17 -19.76 -13.28
N THR A 403 1.48 -19.13 -14.41
CA THR A 403 1.32 -17.69 -14.64
C THR A 403 1.04 -17.47 -16.12
N ASN A 404 0.05 -16.64 -16.42
CA ASN A 404 -0.22 -16.11 -17.75
C ASN A 404 0.26 -14.66 -17.87
N PHE A 405 0.97 -14.17 -16.85
CA PHE A 405 1.35 -12.78 -16.67
C PHE A 405 0.17 -11.82 -16.54
N CYS A 406 -1.02 -12.32 -16.20
CA CYS A 406 -2.21 -11.49 -16.05
C CYS A 406 -2.01 -10.51 -14.89
N THR A 407 -2.13 -9.22 -15.18
CA THR A 407 -1.97 -8.15 -14.20
C THR A 407 -3.23 -7.86 -13.38
N GLY A 408 -4.33 -8.55 -13.69
CA GLY A 408 -5.65 -8.34 -13.07
C GLY A 408 -6.47 -7.26 -13.78
N GLN A 409 -6.11 -6.86 -15.00
CA GLN A 409 -6.88 -5.95 -15.85
C GLN A 409 -6.56 -6.15 -17.33
N GLY A 410 -7.44 -5.69 -18.21
CA GLY A 410 -7.21 -5.71 -19.66
C GLY A 410 -8.24 -4.90 -20.43
N TYR A 411 -7.88 -4.52 -21.67
CA TYR A 411 -8.86 -3.95 -22.62
C TYR A 411 -9.83 -5.02 -23.10
N ASP A 412 -9.33 -6.25 -23.20
CA ASP A 412 -10.05 -7.43 -23.62
C ASP A 412 -9.73 -8.58 -22.65
N PHE A 413 -10.49 -9.67 -22.77
CA PHE A 413 -10.21 -10.91 -22.07
C PHE A 413 -9.92 -12.01 -23.09
N TYR A 414 -8.87 -12.79 -22.88
CA TYR A 414 -8.48 -13.88 -23.76
C TYR A 414 -8.63 -15.23 -23.07
N ILE A 415 -9.02 -16.25 -23.83
CA ILE A 415 -9.00 -17.66 -23.43
C ILE A 415 -8.31 -18.43 -24.56
N ASP A 416 -7.26 -19.18 -24.22
CA ASP A 416 -6.45 -19.97 -25.17
C ASP A 416 -5.96 -19.16 -26.39
N GLY A 417 -5.62 -17.89 -26.18
CA GLY A 417 -5.17 -16.96 -27.23
C GLY A 417 -6.29 -16.31 -28.04
N GLU A 418 -7.54 -16.69 -27.82
CA GLU A 418 -8.70 -16.15 -28.52
C GLU A 418 -9.38 -15.06 -27.70
N LYS A 419 -9.57 -13.90 -28.33
CA LYS A 419 -10.28 -12.77 -27.73
C LYS A 419 -11.74 -13.11 -27.48
N LEU A 420 -12.17 -13.06 -26.22
CA LEU A 420 -13.58 -13.07 -25.87
C LEU A 420 -14.19 -11.70 -26.13
N SER A 421 -15.11 -11.63 -27.09
CA SER A 421 -15.93 -10.44 -27.32
C SER A 421 -17.26 -10.57 -26.56
N HIS A 422 -17.37 -9.88 -25.42
CA HIS A 422 -18.66 -9.60 -24.79
C HIS A 422 -19.09 -8.16 -25.15
N PRO A 423 -20.35 -7.92 -25.58
CA PRO A 423 -20.82 -6.58 -25.98
C PRO A 423 -20.62 -5.48 -24.93
N ASP A 424 -20.62 -5.85 -23.64
CA ASP A 424 -20.47 -4.93 -22.51
C ASP A 424 -19.01 -4.72 -22.06
N TRP A 425 -18.07 -5.57 -22.49
CA TRP A 425 -16.63 -5.42 -22.18
C TRP A 425 -15.92 -4.47 -23.16
N SER A 426 -16.53 -4.25 -24.33
CA SER A 426 -15.82 -3.81 -25.53
C SER A 426 -15.57 -2.30 -25.67
N LEU A 427 -15.66 -1.51 -24.59
CA LEU A 427 -15.38 -0.06 -24.67
C LEU A 427 -14.42 0.45 -23.59
N LEU A 428 -14.50 -0.08 -22.36
CA LEU A 428 -13.75 0.45 -21.21
C LEU A 428 -12.78 -0.57 -20.59
N GLY A 429 -12.83 -1.84 -21.02
CA GLY A 429 -12.03 -2.92 -20.47
C GLY A 429 -12.57 -3.44 -19.13
N TRP A 430 -11.71 -4.09 -18.36
CA TRP A 430 -12.08 -4.72 -17.09
C TRP A 430 -10.91 -4.70 -16.10
N ASN A 431 -11.22 -4.77 -14.81
CA ASN A 431 -10.28 -5.09 -13.74
C ASN A 431 -10.89 -6.11 -12.78
N ASN A 432 -10.05 -7.02 -12.28
CA ASN A 432 -10.31 -7.91 -11.17
C ASN A 432 -8.97 -8.49 -10.66
N LEU A 433 -8.48 -8.00 -9.52
CA LEU A 433 -7.22 -8.45 -8.92
C LEU A 433 -7.25 -9.89 -8.40
N SER A 434 -8.43 -10.50 -8.21
CA SER A 434 -8.51 -11.95 -7.96
C SER A 434 -7.96 -12.76 -9.14
N LEU A 435 -7.88 -12.19 -10.34
CA LEU A 435 -7.29 -12.82 -11.53
C LEU A 435 -5.83 -12.42 -11.79
N GLN A 436 -5.22 -11.62 -10.91
CA GLN A 436 -3.81 -11.27 -11.05
C GLN A 436 -2.93 -12.48 -10.74
N ASP A 437 -2.05 -12.84 -11.67
CA ASP A 437 -1.08 -13.90 -11.47
C ASP A 437 0.07 -13.44 -10.55
N VAL A 438 0.87 -14.40 -10.08
CA VAL A 438 2.21 -14.05 -9.58
C VAL A 438 3.02 -13.55 -10.77
N LEU A 439 3.39 -12.27 -10.72
CA LEU A 439 4.16 -11.57 -11.75
C LEU A 439 5.68 -11.76 -11.55
N PRO A 440 6.52 -11.46 -12.56
CA PRO A 440 7.96 -11.70 -12.49
C PRO A 440 8.62 -11.07 -11.26
N THR A 441 9.41 -11.88 -10.54
CA THR A 441 10.23 -11.43 -9.40
C THR A 441 11.14 -10.27 -9.83
N TRP A 442 11.78 -10.40 -10.99
CA TRP A 442 12.70 -9.40 -11.52
C TRP A 442 12.12 -8.71 -12.76
N ARG A 443 11.96 -7.38 -12.67
CA ARG A 443 11.47 -6.52 -13.75
C ARG A 443 12.44 -5.36 -14.00
N TRP A 444 13.42 -5.48 -14.89
CA TRP A 444 13.80 -6.67 -15.67
C TRP A 444 15.31 -6.87 -15.68
N ILE A 445 15.75 -8.11 -15.46
CA ILE A 445 17.15 -8.50 -15.63
C ILE A 445 17.29 -9.16 -17.00
N VAL A 446 17.91 -8.43 -17.94
CA VAL A 446 18.26 -8.92 -19.27
C VAL A 446 19.78 -8.93 -19.41
N GLU A 447 20.35 -10.10 -19.68
CA GLU A 447 21.79 -10.29 -19.89
C GLU A 447 22.05 -10.56 -21.38
N SER A 448 22.94 -9.76 -21.98
CA SER A 448 23.38 -9.96 -23.36
C SER A 448 24.78 -9.37 -23.56
N SER A 449 25.53 -9.93 -24.49
CA SER A 449 26.79 -9.35 -24.99
C SER A 449 26.57 -8.27 -26.07
N GLY A 450 25.36 -8.19 -26.64
CA GLY A 450 24.94 -7.18 -27.61
C GLY A 450 23.75 -6.36 -27.10
N THR A 451 22.87 -5.95 -28.02
CA THR A 451 21.67 -5.18 -27.67
C THR A 451 20.71 -6.05 -26.85
N LYS A 452 20.27 -5.52 -25.70
CA LYS A 452 19.28 -6.17 -24.84
C LYS A 452 17.90 -6.06 -25.47
N LEU A 453 17.16 -7.16 -25.51
CA LEU A 453 15.73 -7.14 -25.84
C LEU A 453 14.94 -6.38 -24.76
N THR A 454 13.77 -5.87 -25.14
CA THR A 454 12.89 -5.08 -24.27
C THR A 454 11.69 -5.91 -23.84
N PRO A 455 11.66 -6.40 -22.59
CA PRO A 455 10.48 -6.98 -21.97
C PRO A 455 9.49 -5.91 -21.50
N GLU A 456 8.20 -6.12 -21.75
CA GLU A 456 7.10 -5.28 -21.27
C GLU A 456 5.80 -6.08 -21.18
N PHE A 457 4.82 -5.56 -20.44
CA PHE A 457 3.46 -6.11 -20.51
C PHE A 457 2.76 -5.60 -21.77
N ASP A 458 2.13 -6.50 -22.50
CA ASP A 458 1.34 -6.17 -23.68
C ASP A 458 -0.14 -6.42 -23.42
N PHE A 459 -0.94 -5.36 -23.52
CA PHE A 459 -2.40 -5.38 -23.31
C PHE A 459 -3.18 -5.51 -24.61
N THR A 460 -2.50 -5.69 -25.74
CA THR A 460 -3.11 -5.86 -27.07
C THR A 460 -3.29 -7.32 -27.48
N ASP A 461 -2.67 -8.25 -26.74
CA ASP A 461 -2.74 -9.70 -26.97
C ASP A 461 -2.55 -10.44 -25.63
N ALA A 462 -3.13 -11.61 -25.48
CA ALA A 462 -2.89 -12.48 -24.32
C ALA A 462 -3.24 -13.94 -24.62
N TYR A 463 -2.63 -14.87 -23.88
CA TYR A 463 -3.06 -16.27 -23.92
C TYR A 463 -4.28 -16.49 -23.01
N TYR A 464 -4.21 -16.00 -21.77
CA TYR A 464 -5.31 -16.03 -20.82
C TYR A 464 -5.35 -14.73 -20.01
N GLY A 465 -6.53 -14.16 -19.79
CA GLY A 465 -6.69 -12.91 -19.05
C GLY A 465 -6.52 -11.67 -19.93
N GLY A 466 -5.91 -10.60 -19.41
CA GLY A 466 -5.98 -9.27 -20.00
C GLY A 466 -4.70 -8.75 -20.66
N ASN A 467 -3.57 -9.44 -20.48
CA ASN A 467 -2.27 -9.07 -21.02
C ASN A 467 -1.32 -10.26 -21.04
N CYS A 468 -0.22 -10.16 -21.80
CA CYS A 468 0.90 -11.10 -21.75
C CYS A 468 2.23 -10.39 -21.45
N LEU A 469 3.32 -11.17 -21.38
CA LEU A 469 4.70 -10.66 -21.46
C LEU A 469 5.14 -10.62 -22.91
N LYS A 470 5.44 -9.43 -23.43
CA LYS A 470 6.08 -9.25 -24.74
C LYS A 470 7.57 -9.01 -24.55
N VAL A 471 8.37 -9.61 -25.42
CA VAL A 471 9.81 -9.35 -25.54
C VAL A 471 10.07 -8.90 -26.97
N SER A 472 10.54 -7.68 -27.15
CA SER A 472 10.72 -7.06 -28.48
C SER A 472 12.15 -6.56 -28.71
N GLY A 473 12.53 -6.37 -29.98
CA GLY A 473 13.83 -5.86 -30.41
C GLY A 473 14.52 -6.73 -31.44
N ASP A 474 15.69 -6.28 -31.91
CA ASP A 474 16.50 -7.02 -32.89
C ASP A 474 17.41 -8.03 -32.20
N LEU A 475 17.15 -9.33 -32.43
CA LEU A 475 17.97 -10.40 -31.87
C LEU A 475 19.28 -10.59 -32.65
N ILE A 476 20.28 -9.77 -32.31
CA ILE A 476 21.63 -9.82 -32.91
C ILE A 476 22.64 -10.67 -32.11
N SER A 477 22.29 -11.03 -30.87
CA SER A 477 23.07 -11.86 -29.94
C SER A 477 22.17 -12.53 -28.91
N ASP A 478 22.66 -13.58 -28.25
CA ASP A 478 21.93 -14.27 -27.17
C ASP A 478 21.48 -13.29 -26.09
N ASN A 479 20.25 -13.46 -25.62
CA ASN A 479 19.63 -12.69 -24.55
C ASN A 479 19.07 -13.66 -23.51
N LEU A 480 19.45 -13.49 -22.25
CA LEU A 480 18.89 -14.21 -21.11
C LEU A 480 18.01 -13.27 -20.29
N LEU A 481 16.71 -13.55 -20.25
CA LEU A 481 15.74 -12.85 -19.42
C LEU A 481 15.47 -13.67 -18.14
N LYS A 482 15.82 -13.12 -16.99
CA LYS A 482 15.55 -13.76 -15.69
C LYS A 482 14.22 -13.23 -15.14
N LEU A 483 13.23 -14.11 -15.00
CA LEU A 483 11.87 -13.72 -14.58
C LEU A 483 11.60 -14.01 -13.11
N TYR A 484 11.74 -15.27 -12.69
CA TYR A 484 11.24 -15.73 -11.40
C TYR A 484 12.36 -16.28 -10.51
N LYS A 485 12.29 -15.89 -9.24
CA LYS A 485 12.87 -16.64 -8.13
C LYS A 485 11.87 -17.70 -7.69
N ALA A 486 12.32 -18.92 -7.44
CA ALA A 486 11.48 -20.01 -6.96
C ALA A 486 12.29 -20.91 -6.02
N ASN A 487 11.61 -21.48 -5.02
CA ASN A 487 12.17 -22.51 -4.15
C ASN A 487 11.19 -23.67 -4.07
N THR A 488 11.25 -24.56 -5.07
CA THR A 488 10.31 -25.67 -5.22
C THR A 488 11.06 -26.97 -5.40
N ILE A 489 10.46 -28.08 -4.97
CA ILE A 489 10.99 -29.42 -5.20
C ILE A 489 10.48 -29.90 -6.57
N VAL A 490 11.42 -30.18 -7.48
CA VAL A 490 11.14 -30.81 -8.77
C VAL A 490 11.31 -32.32 -8.65
N THR A 491 10.37 -33.08 -9.22
CA THR A 491 10.38 -34.55 -9.22
C THR A 491 10.44 -35.09 -10.65
N PHE A 492 10.55 -36.42 -10.82
CA PHE A 492 10.53 -37.04 -12.14
C PHE A 492 9.25 -36.77 -12.94
N ASP A 493 8.13 -36.53 -12.26
CA ASP A 493 6.82 -36.26 -12.89
C ASP A 493 6.55 -34.77 -13.14
N SER A 494 7.49 -33.89 -12.77
CA SER A 494 7.36 -32.45 -12.99
C SER A 494 7.56 -32.10 -14.47
N ASN A 495 6.65 -31.32 -15.03
CA ASN A 495 6.69 -30.89 -16.43
C ASN A 495 6.74 -29.36 -16.54
N LEU A 496 7.33 -28.87 -17.64
CA LEU A 496 7.34 -27.45 -18.01
C LEU A 496 6.53 -27.26 -19.29
N GLY A 497 5.47 -26.44 -19.23
CA GLY A 497 4.70 -25.97 -20.37
C GLY A 497 4.94 -24.48 -20.58
N ILE A 498 5.10 -24.06 -21.83
CA ILE A 498 5.24 -22.65 -22.21
C ILE A 498 4.41 -22.44 -23.47
N GLU A 499 3.49 -21.48 -23.42
CA GLU A 499 2.74 -21.00 -24.57
C GLU A 499 3.29 -19.62 -24.96
N PHE A 500 3.58 -19.43 -26.25
CA PHE A 500 4.13 -18.18 -26.76
C PHE A 500 3.76 -17.95 -28.23
N LYS A 501 3.89 -16.69 -28.66
CA LYS A 501 3.69 -16.23 -30.03
C LYS A 501 4.92 -15.44 -30.47
N THR A 502 5.30 -15.56 -31.74
CA THR A 502 6.48 -14.89 -32.35
C THR A 502 6.09 -13.99 -33.50
#